data_AF-A0A3P3DJT5-F1
#
_entry.id   AF-A0A3P3DJT5-F1
#
_cell.length_a   1.000
_cell.length_b   1.000
_cell.length_c   1.000
_cell.angle_alpha   90.00
_cell.angle_beta   90.00
_cell.angle_gamma   90.00
#
_symmetry.space_group_name_H-M   'P 1'
#
loop_
_entity.id
_entity.type
_entity.pdbx_description
1 polymer ?
#
loop_
_entity_poly.entity_id
_entity_poly.type
_entity_poly.pdbx_seq_one_letter_code
_entity_poly.pdbx_strand_id
1 'polypeptide(L)'
;MLAIASLKSLFGPSAYRIYAEAIGRCPTTFLRNVSDASTVTNRLVLTTGALLEQLKASGTDPLAILTQCKTLYIPQMFNKSWLHATFEDVLGADAIPELSRTQGMSAEAVLRAVQKPGARYEPHFRLMALTMLALRAHGHPLQLMQHPQDRAALLTAA
;
A
#
# COMPACT_ATOMS: atom_id res chain seq x y z
N MET A 1 -2.66 0.30 -16.13
CA MET A 1 -1.92 1.50 -15.69
C MET A 1 -0.73 1.02 -14.86
N LEU A 2 0.50 1.43 -15.17
CA LEU A 2 1.69 1.00 -14.41
C LEU A 2 1.77 1.74 -13.07
N ALA A 3 2.19 1.06 -12.00
CA ALA A 3 2.37 1.61 -10.64
C ALA A 3 3.14 2.95 -10.61
N ILE A 4 4.13 3.11 -11.48
CA ILE A 4 4.92 4.34 -11.62
C ILE A 4 4.07 5.53 -12.07
N ALA A 5 3.09 5.31 -12.95
CA ALA A 5 2.22 6.37 -13.45
C ALA A 5 1.30 6.89 -12.34
N SER A 6 0.70 5.98 -11.54
CA SER A 6 -0.10 6.37 -10.35
C SER A 6 0.75 7.09 -9.30
N LEU A 7 2.00 6.66 -9.08
CA LEU A 7 2.88 7.43 -8.19
C LEU A 7 3.17 8.84 -8.73
N LYS A 8 3.42 8.98 -10.04
CA LYS A 8 3.69 10.30 -10.66
C LYS A 8 2.52 11.27 -10.55
N SER A 9 1.27 10.81 -10.64
CA SER A 9 0.09 11.67 -10.46
C SER A 9 -0.04 12.20 -9.03
N LEU A 10 0.43 11.43 -8.05
CA LEU A 10 0.41 11.78 -6.63
C LEU A 10 1.55 12.73 -6.25
N PHE A 11 2.79 12.42 -6.64
CA PHE A 11 4.00 13.05 -6.10
C PHE A 11 4.93 13.68 -7.15
N GLY A 12 4.52 13.72 -8.42
CA GLY A 12 5.28 14.33 -9.50
C GLY A 12 6.41 13.46 -10.07
N PRO A 13 7.36 14.05 -10.82
CA PRO A 13 8.35 13.30 -11.62
C PRO A 13 9.24 12.33 -10.82
N SER A 14 9.51 12.62 -9.55
CA SER A 14 10.38 11.84 -8.66
C SER A 14 9.62 10.89 -7.72
N ALA A 15 8.34 10.64 -8.01
CA ALA A 15 7.44 9.95 -7.10
C ALA A 15 7.91 8.57 -6.63
N TYR A 16 8.47 7.75 -7.53
CA TYR A 16 8.95 6.42 -7.16
C TYR A 16 10.07 6.48 -6.11
N ARG A 17 10.92 7.52 -6.17
CA ARG A 17 12.02 7.74 -5.23
C ARG A 17 11.47 8.16 -3.87
N ILE A 18 10.54 9.12 -3.86
CA ILE A 18 9.86 9.60 -2.65
C ILE A 18 9.17 8.42 -1.94
N TYR A 19 8.43 7.60 -2.68
CA TYR A 19 7.78 6.41 -2.14
C TYR A 19 8.80 5.41 -1.59
N ALA A 20 9.84 5.06 -2.37
CA ALA A 20 10.86 4.12 -1.95
C ALA A 20 11.56 4.55 -0.66
N GLU A 21 11.93 5.82 -0.56
CA GLU A 21 12.56 6.39 0.64
C GLU A 21 11.63 6.34 1.86
N ALA A 22 10.33 6.63 1.68
CA ALA A 22 9.35 6.59 2.76
C ALA A 22 9.17 5.19 3.38
N ILE A 23 9.32 4.14 2.55
CA ILE A 23 9.24 2.74 3.01
C ILE A 23 10.61 2.12 3.28
N GLY A 24 11.68 2.93 3.32
CA GLY A 24 13.05 2.46 3.64
C GLY A 24 13.65 1.51 2.59
N ARG A 25 13.32 1.68 1.31
CA ARG A 25 13.83 0.87 0.20
C ARG A 25 14.81 1.63 -0.68
N CYS A 26 15.82 0.92 -1.18
CA CYS A 26 16.75 1.46 -2.17
C CYS A 26 15.99 1.81 -3.48
N PRO A 27 16.03 3.06 -3.98
CA PRO A 27 15.25 3.49 -5.14
C PRO A 27 15.52 2.69 -6.43
N THR A 28 16.76 2.26 -6.68
CA THR A 28 17.12 1.54 -7.91
C THR A 28 16.51 0.13 -7.95
N THR A 29 16.64 -0.62 -6.85
CA THR A 29 16.03 -1.95 -6.72
C THR A 29 14.51 -1.86 -6.68
N PHE A 30 13.97 -0.83 -6.02
CA PHE A 30 12.54 -0.56 -5.99
C PHE A 30 11.99 -0.28 -7.39
N LEU A 31 12.65 0.60 -8.15
CA LEU A 31 12.25 0.97 -9.51
C LEU A 31 12.15 -0.27 -10.41
N ARG A 32 13.15 -1.17 -10.36
CA ARG A 32 13.11 -2.42 -11.13
C ARG A 32 11.88 -3.27 -10.79
N ASN A 33 11.59 -3.45 -9.50
CA ASN A 33 10.46 -4.28 -9.07
C ASN A 33 9.11 -3.62 -9.42
N VAL A 34 8.96 -2.32 -9.19
CA VAL A 34 7.71 -1.60 -9.46
C VAL A 34 7.44 -1.41 -10.96
N SER A 35 8.46 -1.48 -11.82
CA SER A 35 8.27 -1.48 -13.28
C SER A 35 7.71 -2.80 -13.82
N ASP A 36 7.89 -3.92 -13.12
CA ASP A 36 7.40 -5.23 -13.54
C ASP A 36 6.03 -5.52 -12.89
N ALA A 37 4.99 -5.54 -13.73
CA ALA A 37 3.60 -5.76 -13.35
C ALA A 37 3.34 -7.14 -12.72
N SER A 38 4.21 -8.12 -12.97
CA SER A 38 4.09 -9.46 -12.38
C SER A 38 4.53 -9.50 -10.92
N THR A 39 5.27 -8.48 -10.45
CA THR A 39 5.78 -8.48 -9.08
C THR A 39 4.73 -8.11 -8.05
N VAL A 40 4.87 -8.70 -6.86
CA VAL A 40 4.11 -8.32 -5.66
C VAL A 40 4.35 -6.84 -5.30
N THR A 41 5.56 -6.32 -5.49
CA THR A 41 5.88 -4.92 -5.21
C THR A 41 5.06 -3.97 -6.07
N ASN A 42 4.89 -4.26 -7.37
CA ASN A 42 4.05 -3.45 -8.25
C ASN A 42 2.59 -3.43 -7.77
N ARG A 43 2.02 -4.61 -7.44
CA ARG A 43 0.63 -4.71 -6.94
C ARG A 43 0.41 -3.98 -5.62
N LEU A 44 1.37 -4.09 -4.69
CA LEU A 44 1.36 -3.36 -3.43
C LEU A 44 1.36 -1.84 -3.67
N VAL A 45 2.22 -1.36 -4.57
CA VAL A 45 2.29 0.06 -4.90
C VAL A 45 1.02 0.55 -5.60
N LEU A 46 0.43 -0.24 -6.51
CA LEU A 46 -0.85 0.10 -7.13
C LEU A 46 -1.97 0.25 -6.09
N THR A 47 -2.08 -0.73 -5.19
CA THR A 47 -3.11 -0.70 -4.14
C THR A 47 -2.92 0.50 -3.23
N THR A 48 -1.69 0.74 -2.76
CA THR A 48 -1.39 1.90 -1.91
C THR A 48 -1.58 3.22 -2.66
N GLY A 49 -1.22 3.28 -3.95
CA GLY A 49 -1.46 4.45 -4.81
C GLY A 49 -2.94 4.79 -4.92
N ALA A 50 -3.80 3.80 -5.16
CA ALA A 50 -5.24 4.01 -5.21
C ALA A 50 -5.82 4.54 -3.88
N LEU A 51 -5.34 4.04 -2.74
CA LEU A 51 -5.75 4.55 -1.43
C LEU A 51 -5.26 5.99 -1.20
N LEU A 52 -4.05 6.32 -1.64
CA LEU A 52 -3.51 7.67 -1.54
C LEU A 52 -4.23 8.65 -2.48
N GLU A 53 -4.71 8.19 -3.64
CA GLU A 53 -5.56 8.98 -4.54
C GLU A 53 -6.92 9.26 -3.89
N GLN A 54 -7.54 8.27 -3.24
CA GLN A 54 -8.76 8.46 -2.45
C GLN A 54 -8.52 9.48 -1.32
N LEU A 55 -7.38 9.39 -0.63
CA LEU A 55 -7.04 10.30 0.47
C LEU A 55 -6.80 11.73 -0.03
N LYS A 56 -6.19 11.88 -1.20
CA LYS A 56 -6.04 13.17 -1.87
C LYS A 56 -7.41 13.78 -2.19
N ALA A 57 -8.33 12.96 -2.67
CA ALA A 57 -9.69 13.39 -2.97
C ALA A 57 -10.48 13.79 -1.71
N SER A 58 -10.14 13.25 -0.54
CA SER A 58 -10.69 13.69 0.75
C SER A 58 -10.07 14.97 1.30
N GLY A 59 -9.16 15.61 0.56
CA GLY A 59 -8.50 16.86 0.98
C GLY A 59 -7.25 16.68 1.85
N THR A 60 -6.77 15.45 2.04
CA THR A 60 -5.58 15.17 2.85
C THR A 60 -4.36 14.96 1.96
N ASP A 61 -3.27 15.63 2.27
CA ASP A 61 -2.02 15.54 1.51
C ASP A 61 -1.40 14.12 1.62
N PRO A 62 -1.30 13.35 0.53
CA PRO A 62 -0.67 12.03 0.54
C PRO A 62 0.78 12.05 1.01
N LEU A 63 1.50 13.17 0.85
CA LEU A 63 2.89 13.30 1.27
C LEU A 63 3.03 13.32 2.81
N ALA A 64 2.00 13.79 3.52
CA ALA A 64 1.96 13.75 4.99
C ALA A 64 1.98 12.29 5.48
N ILE A 65 1.24 11.39 4.83
CA ILE A 65 1.21 9.97 5.19
C ILE A 65 2.53 9.27 4.88
N LEU A 66 3.18 9.58 3.76
CA LEU A 66 4.52 9.07 3.47
C LEU A 66 5.54 9.53 4.52
N THR A 67 5.44 10.79 4.94
CA THR A 67 6.29 11.35 6.00
C THR A 67 6.06 10.61 7.31
N GLN A 68 4.80 10.40 7.71
CA GLN A 68 4.46 9.61 8.90
C GLN A 68 4.97 8.17 8.80
N CYS A 69 4.82 7.51 7.66
CA CYS A 69 5.33 6.15 7.46
C CYS A 69 6.85 6.05 7.63
N LYS A 70 7.58 7.13 7.30
CA LYS A 70 9.02 7.26 7.48
C LYS A 70 9.40 7.58 8.93
N THR A 71 8.70 8.51 9.58
CA THR A 71 9.08 9.05 10.90
C THR A 71 8.56 8.21 12.07
N LEU A 72 7.38 7.59 11.93
CA LEU A 72 6.76 6.81 12.99
C LEU A 72 7.34 5.40 13.12
N TYR A 73 8.32 5.00 12.30
CA TYR A 73 8.99 3.70 12.45
C TYR A 73 9.82 3.67 13.75
N ILE A 74 9.13 3.41 14.84
CA ILE A 74 9.68 3.05 16.14
C ILE A 74 9.37 1.55 16.28
N PRO A 75 10.38 0.67 16.26
CA PRO A 75 10.19 -0.78 16.34
C PRO A 75 9.33 -1.26 17.52
N GLN A 76 9.17 -0.41 18.55
CA GLN A 76 8.38 -0.67 19.75
C GLN A 76 6.92 -0.20 19.67
N MET A 77 6.60 0.77 18.80
CA MET A 77 5.24 1.34 18.66
C MET A 77 4.37 0.51 17.72
N PHE A 78 4.99 -0.18 16.75
CA PHE A 78 4.37 -1.21 15.92
C PHE A 78 4.70 -2.59 16.47
N ASN A 79 4.12 -2.93 17.62
CA ASN A 79 4.19 -4.31 18.12
C ASN A 79 3.65 -5.29 17.05
N LYS A 80 4.02 -6.57 17.13
CA LYS A 80 3.66 -7.63 16.15
C LYS A 80 2.15 -7.72 15.84
N SER A 81 1.30 -7.09 16.65
CA SER A 81 -0.15 -7.08 16.56
C SER A 81 -0.75 -5.82 15.93
N TRP A 82 -0.04 -4.69 15.81
CA TRP A 82 -0.68 -3.43 15.39
C TRP A 82 -1.15 -3.45 13.94
N LEU A 83 -0.32 -3.88 12.99
CA LEU A 83 -0.72 -3.92 11.58
C LEU A 83 -1.86 -4.91 11.37
N HIS A 84 -1.76 -6.09 11.97
CA HIS A 84 -2.79 -7.11 11.87
C HIS A 84 -4.13 -6.61 12.44
N ALA A 85 -4.11 -6.09 13.68
CA ALA A 85 -5.31 -5.53 14.31
C ALA A 85 -5.87 -4.32 13.56
N THR A 86 -5.00 -3.46 13.02
CA THR A 86 -5.44 -2.34 12.17
C THR A 86 -6.19 -2.86 10.94
N PHE A 87 -5.66 -3.86 10.24
CA PHE A 87 -6.36 -4.40 9.08
C PHE A 87 -7.67 -5.09 9.45
N GLU A 88 -7.73 -5.82 10.58
CA GLU A 88 -8.99 -6.43 11.06
C GLU A 88 -10.03 -5.39 11.48
N ASP A 89 -9.62 -4.30 12.13
CA ASP A 89 -10.50 -3.20 12.55
C ASP A 89 -11.03 -2.40 11.34
N VAL A 90 -10.22 -2.30 10.29
CA VAL A 90 -10.49 -1.49 9.09
C VAL A 90 -11.27 -2.28 8.03
N LEU A 91 -10.97 -3.57 7.84
CA LEU A 91 -11.52 -4.42 6.78
C LEU A 91 -12.41 -5.56 7.31
N GLY A 92 -12.42 -5.78 8.62
CA GLY A 92 -13.14 -6.89 9.25
C GLY A 92 -12.33 -8.19 9.31
N ALA A 93 -13.00 -9.27 9.71
CA ALA A 93 -12.37 -10.58 9.95
C ALA A 93 -11.71 -11.21 8.70
N ASP A 94 -12.11 -10.78 7.49
CA ASP A 94 -11.58 -11.29 6.21
C ASP A 94 -10.40 -10.48 5.65
N ALA A 95 -9.82 -9.58 6.44
CA ALA A 95 -8.73 -8.69 6.03
C ALA A 95 -7.56 -9.45 5.36
N ILE A 96 -7.09 -10.54 5.97
CA ILE A 96 -5.95 -11.30 5.47
C ILE A 96 -6.28 -12.03 4.14
N PRO A 97 -7.39 -12.79 4.04
CA PRO A 97 -7.85 -13.33 2.76
C PRO A 97 -8.00 -12.27 1.65
N GLU A 98 -8.55 -11.10 1.96
CA GLU A 98 -8.74 -10.03 0.99
C GLU A 98 -7.40 -9.46 0.50
N LEU A 99 -6.50 -9.12 1.42
CA LEU A 99 -5.15 -8.66 1.09
C LEU A 99 -4.38 -9.73 0.29
N SER A 100 -4.51 -11.00 0.64
CA SER A 100 -3.91 -12.11 -0.10
C SER A 100 -4.35 -12.12 -1.57
N ARG A 101 -5.66 -12.01 -1.81
CA ARG A 101 -6.26 -11.98 -3.15
C ARG A 101 -5.85 -10.75 -3.94
N THR A 102 -5.86 -9.58 -3.32
CA THR A 102 -5.55 -8.30 -3.97
C THR A 102 -4.06 -8.21 -4.32
N GLN A 103 -3.18 -8.65 -3.43
CA GLN A 103 -1.73 -8.59 -3.65
C GLN A 103 -1.18 -9.80 -4.44
N GLY A 104 -1.98 -10.82 -4.70
CA GLY A 104 -1.53 -12.06 -5.36
C GLY A 104 -0.41 -12.72 -4.57
N MET A 105 -0.60 -12.83 -3.26
CA MET A 105 0.32 -13.44 -2.29
C MET A 105 -0.42 -14.51 -1.50
N SER A 106 0.27 -15.52 -0.95
CA SER A 106 -0.38 -16.44 0.00
C SER A 106 -0.78 -15.73 1.29
N ALA A 107 -1.85 -16.20 1.95
CA ALA A 107 -2.29 -15.68 3.24
C ALA A 107 -1.16 -15.70 4.29
N GLU A 108 -0.34 -16.77 4.30
CA GLU A 108 0.84 -16.87 5.17
C GLU A 108 1.88 -15.78 4.91
N ALA A 109 2.09 -15.41 3.65
CA ALA A 109 3.03 -14.34 3.29
C ALA A 109 2.50 -12.96 3.71
N VAL A 110 1.18 -12.74 3.64
CA VAL A 110 0.52 -11.53 4.17
C VAL A 110 0.63 -11.49 5.68
N LEU A 111 0.25 -12.56 6.38
CA LEU A 111 0.35 -12.69 7.84
C LEU A 111 1.77 -12.41 8.32
N ARG A 112 2.78 -13.01 7.67
CA ARG A 112 4.19 -12.73 7.98
C ARG A 112 4.53 -11.25 7.77
N ALA A 113 4.04 -10.62 6.71
CA ALA A 113 4.33 -9.22 6.43
C ALA A 113 3.68 -8.27 7.45
N VAL A 114 2.50 -8.60 7.99
CA VAL A 114 1.82 -7.74 8.98
C VAL A 114 2.23 -8.06 10.43
N GLN A 115 2.73 -9.27 10.71
CA GLN A 115 3.10 -9.68 12.08
C GLN A 115 4.60 -9.62 12.37
N LYS A 116 5.47 -9.62 11.36
CA LYS A 116 6.94 -9.65 11.54
C LYS A 116 7.58 -8.31 11.15
N PRO A 117 8.07 -7.54 12.14
CA PRO A 117 8.89 -6.35 11.88
C PRO A 117 10.07 -6.68 10.98
N GLY A 118 10.34 -5.82 9.99
CA GLY A 118 11.44 -6.00 9.03
C GLY A 118 11.19 -7.06 7.95
N ALA A 119 9.99 -7.66 7.89
CA ALA A 119 9.64 -8.50 6.74
C ALA A 119 9.69 -7.71 5.42
N ARG A 120 9.98 -8.40 4.31
CA ARG A 120 10.18 -7.77 2.99
C ARG A 120 9.02 -6.85 2.57
N TYR A 121 7.78 -7.19 2.90
CA TYR A 121 6.62 -6.40 2.49
C TYR A 121 6.01 -5.58 3.62
N GLU A 122 6.49 -5.71 4.86
CA GLU A 122 5.97 -4.97 6.02
C GLU A 122 5.87 -3.45 5.77
N PRO A 123 6.90 -2.77 5.23
CA PRO A 123 6.82 -1.33 5.02
C PRO A 123 5.70 -0.89 4.07
N HIS A 124 5.31 -1.74 3.12
CA HIS A 124 4.20 -1.46 2.21
C HIS A 124 2.85 -1.59 2.93
N PHE A 125 2.69 -2.66 3.72
CA PHE A 125 1.48 -2.85 4.52
C PHE A 125 1.35 -1.77 5.60
N ARG A 126 2.45 -1.29 6.18
CA ARG A 126 2.43 -0.16 7.10
C ARG A 126 1.91 1.10 6.46
N LEU A 127 2.44 1.46 5.29
CA LEU A 127 1.95 2.63 4.56
C LEU A 127 0.45 2.48 4.22
N MET A 128 0.05 1.30 3.74
CA MET A 128 -1.35 0.99 3.45
C MET A 128 -2.26 1.16 4.67
N ALA A 129 -1.88 0.62 5.82
CA ALA A 129 -2.62 0.74 7.07
C ALA A 129 -2.76 2.21 7.51
N LEU A 130 -1.69 3.00 7.44
CA LEU A 130 -1.74 4.43 7.76
C LEU A 130 -2.67 5.20 6.81
N THR A 131 -2.63 4.91 5.52
CA THR A 131 -3.54 5.53 4.54
C THR A 131 -5.00 5.17 4.82
N MET A 132 -5.28 3.90 5.14
CA MET A 132 -6.64 3.46 5.49
C MET A 132 -7.15 4.10 6.79
N LEU A 133 -6.31 4.22 7.82
CA LEU A 133 -6.67 4.90 9.06
C LEU A 133 -6.99 6.38 8.81
N ALA A 134 -6.19 7.06 7.99
CA ALA A 134 -6.46 8.43 7.60
C ALA A 134 -7.80 8.55 6.86
N LEU A 135 -8.06 7.69 5.86
CA LEU A 135 -9.33 7.64 5.15
C LEU A 135 -10.54 7.42 6.07
N ARG A 136 -10.42 6.49 7.03
CA ARG A 136 -11.47 6.22 8.03
C ARG A 136 -11.71 7.42 8.95
N ALA A 137 -10.66 8.13 9.37
CA ALA A 137 -10.80 9.33 10.20
C ALA A 137 -11.58 10.45 9.48
N HIS A 138 -11.57 10.46 8.15
CA HIS A 138 -12.36 11.37 7.32
C HIS A 138 -13.74 10.80 6.92
N GLY A 139 -14.14 9.63 7.43
CA GLY A 139 -15.45 9.03 7.17
C GLY A 139 -15.63 8.47 5.76
N HIS A 140 -14.56 8.24 5.01
CA HIS A 140 -14.66 7.70 3.65
C HIS A 140 -14.77 6.17 3.66
N PRO A 141 -15.63 5.58 2.81
CA PRO A 141 -15.69 4.14 2.64
C PRO A 141 -14.39 3.64 2.04
N LEU A 142 -13.79 2.62 2.66
CA LEU A 142 -12.56 2.03 2.18
C LEU A 142 -12.87 1.10 1.02
N GLN A 143 -12.53 1.55 -0.18
CA GLN A 143 -12.57 0.70 -1.36
C GLN A 143 -11.18 0.15 -1.62
N LEU A 144 -10.89 -1.01 -1.04
CA LEU A 144 -9.77 -1.85 -1.46
C LEU A 144 -10.07 -2.38 -2.87
N MET A 145 -9.74 -1.60 -3.90
CA MET A 145 -9.89 -1.96 -5.32
C MET A 145 -11.07 -2.91 -5.58
N GLN A 146 -12.30 -2.48 -5.30
CA GLN A 146 -13.51 -3.31 -5.51
C GLN A 146 -13.92 -3.44 -6.98
N HIS A 147 -12.99 -3.34 -7.93
CA HIS A 147 -13.29 -3.61 -9.33
C HIS A 147 -12.45 -4.76 -9.90
N PRO A 148 -12.99 -6.00 -9.84
CA PRO A 148 -12.63 -7.06 -10.79
C PRO A 148 -12.76 -6.60 -12.25
N GLN A 149 -13.62 -5.61 -12.53
CA GLN A 149 -13.89 -5.09 -13.86
C GLN A 149 -12.73 -4.25 -14.44
N ASP A 150 -11.96 -3.53 -13.62
CA ASP A 150 -10.75 -2.83 -14.09
C ASP A 150 -9.59 -3.80 -14.37
N ARG A 151 -9.63 -5.00 -13.78
CA ARG A 151 -8.63 -6.05 -13.97
C ARG A 151 -8.76 -6.73 -15.33
N ALA A 152 -9.99 -6.83 -15.86
CA ALA A 152 -10.26 -7.34 -17.21
C ALA A 152 -9.94 -6.29 -18.28
N ALA A 153 -10.35 -5.03 -18.09
CA ALA A 153 -10.08 -3.94 -19.04
C ALA A 153 -8.57 -3.67 -19.25
N LEU A 154 -7.74 -3.93 -18.24
CA LEU A 154 -6.28 -3.78 -18.31
C LEU A 154 -5.55 -4.96 -18.98
N LEU A 155 -6.20 -6.12 -19.16
CA LEU A 155 -5.62 -7.29 -19.83
C LEU A 155 -6.10 -7.44 -21.28
N THR A 156 -7.19 -6.76 -21.66
CA THR A 156 -7.73 -6.75 -23.03
C THR A 156 -7.31 -5.52 -23.85
N ALA A 157 -6.58 -4.57 -23.27
CA ALA A 157 -6.05 -3.40 -23.96
C ALA A 157 -4.57 -3.56 -24.38
N ALA A 158 -4.18 -4.79 -24.75
CA ALA A 158 -2.90 -5.13 -25.37
C ALA A 158 -3.12 -5.61 -26.79
#